data_AF-A0AAE0ZU56-F1
#
_entry.id   AF-A0AAE0ZU56-F1
#
_cell.length_a   1.000
_cell.length_b   1.000
_cell.length_c   1.000
_cell.angle_alpha   90.00
_cell.angle_beta   90.00
_cell.angle_gamma   90.00
#
_symmetry.space_group_name_H-M   'P 1'
#
loop_
_entity.id
_entity.type
_entity.pdbx_description
1 polymer ?
#
loop_
_entity_poly.entity_id
_entity_poly.type
_entity_poly.pdbx_seq_one_letter_code
_entity_poly.pdbx_strand_id
1 'polypeptide(L)'
;MEATNICPWLKVNSLEICGKNCVYEYCGTHRQQLRIGRKSPVPCKYCGVGTGSATLRCRSCGAHRISQKLIDTEKRARRDFADVLVELKFSFRR
;
A
#
# COMPACT_ATOMS: atom_id res chain seq x y z
N MET A 1 15.36 -14.89 -28.83
CA MET A 1 14.14 -14.90 -27.99
C MET A 1 13.31 -13.69 -28.38
N GLU A 2 12.16 -13.91 -28.99
CA GLU A 2 11.24 -12.82 -29.38
C GLU A 2 10.54 -12.26 -28.15
N ALA A 3 10.34 -10.94 -28.11
CA ALA A 3 9.62 -10.28 -27.03
C ALA A 3 8.11 -10.45 -27.24
N THR A 4 7.50 -11.39 -26.52
CA THR A 4 6.06 -11.71 -26.64
C THR A 4 5.18 -11.03 -25.61
N ASN A 5 5.77 -10.40 -24.58
CA ASN A 5 5.05 -9.79 -23.47
C ASN A 5 5.15 -8.26 -23.50
N ILE A 6 4.12 -7.61 -22.97
CA ILE A 6 4.10 -6.16 -22.72
C ILE A 6 4.22 -5.95 -21.21
N CYS A 7 5.19 -5.14 -20.77
CA CYS A 7 5.41 -4.90 -19.35
C CYS A 7 4.18 -4.21 -18.71
N PRO A 8 3.48 -4.88 -17.76
CA PRO A 8 2.21 -4.43 -17.21
C PRO A 8 2.39 -3.45 -16.04
N TRP A 9 3.61 -2.98 -15.78
CA TRP A 9 3.92 -2.12 -14.64
C TRP A 9 3.13 -0.81 -14.71
N LEU A 10 2.21 -0.60 -13.77
CA LEU A 10 1.37 0.58 -13.71
C LEU A 10 2.18 1.79 -13.22
N LYS A 11 2.08 2.92 -13.91
CA LYS A 11 2.76 4.16 -13.51
C LYS A 11 2.04 4.78 -12.31
N VAL A 12 2.81 5.29 -11.34
CA VAL A 12 2.24 5.98 -10.18
C VAL A 12 1.56 7.26 -10.62
N ASN A 13 0.38 7.54 -10.07
CA ASN A 13 -0.48 8.69 -10.40
C ASN A 13 -0.93 8.75 -11.86
N SER A 14 -0.87 7.63 -12.60
CA SER A 14 -1.35 7.54 -13.98
C SER A 14 -2.14 6.25 -14.20
N LEU A 15 -3.00 6.23 -15.21
CA LEU A 15 -3.70 5.04 -15.69
C LEU A 15 -2.83 4.19 -16.63
N GLU A 16 -1.69 4.73 -17.05
CA GLU A 16 -0.84 4.08 -18.04
C GLU A 16 0.06 3.01 -17.43
N ILE A 17 0.27 1.94 -18.20
CA ILE A 17 1.31 0.95 -17.95
C ILE A 17 2.65 1.35 -18.60
N CYS A 18 3.72 0.67 -18.23
CA CYS A 18 5.04 0.84 -18.83
C CYS A 18 5.03 0.55 -20.34
N GLY A 19 4.31 -0.48 -20.78
CA GLY A 19 4.09 -0.76 -22.19
C GLY A 19 5.31 -1.26 -22.98
N LYS A 20 6.49 -1.43 -22.35
CA LYS A 20 7.68 -1.92 -23.04
C LYS A 20 7.54 -3.39 -23.42
N ASN A 21 7.87 -3.74 -24.67
CA ASN A 21 7.98 -5.13 -25.11
C ASN A 21 9.13 -5.83 -24.41
N CYS A 22 8.86 -7.01 -23.87
CA CYS A 22 9.77 -7.78 -23.02
C CYS A 22 9.61 -9.28 -23.26
N VAL A 23 10.70 -10.03 -23.05
CA VAL A 23 10.64 -11.50 -23.08
C VAL A 23 9.97 -12.05 -21.80
N TYR A 24 10.10 -11.32 -20.68
CA TYR A 24 9.57 -11.70 -19.38
C TYR A 24 8.30 -10.91 -19.02
N GLU A 25 7.68 -11.26 -17.89
CA GLU A 25 6.52 -10.55 -17.32
C GLU A 25 6.78 -9.04 -17.14
N TYR A 26 7.97 -8.66 -16.68
CA TYR A 26 8.37 -7.27 -16.51
C TYR A 26 9.62 -6.93 -17.35
N CYS A 27 9.76 -5.66 -17.74
CA CYS A 27 10.98 -5.17 -18.39
C CYS A 27 12.19 -5.26 -17.46
N GLY A 28 13.40 -5.25 -18.02
CA GLY A 28 14.63 -5.40 -17.24
C GLY A 28 14.71 -4.45 -16.05
N THR A 29 14.33 -3.18 -16.25
CA THR A 29 14.25 -2.16 -15.20
C THR A 29 13.29 -2.56 -14.08
N HIS A 30 12.07 -2.98 -14.41
CA HIS A 30 11.06 -3.33 -13.41
C HIS A 30 11.35 -4.67 -12.72
N ARG A 31 11.98 -5.62 -13.41
CA ARG A 31 12.50 -6.84 -12.77
C ARG A 31 13.59 -6.50 -11.75
N GLN A 32 14.48 -5.56 -12.06
CA GLN A 32 15.48 -5.11 -11.09
C GLN A 32 14.83 -4.45 -9.88
N GLN A 33 13.78 -3.64 -10.09
CA GLN A 33 13.01 -3.05 -8.99
C GLN A 33 12.37 -4.10 -8.08
N LEU A 34 11.78 -5.16 -8.66
CA LEU A 34 11.23 -6.27 -7.89
C LEU A 34 12.32 -7.01 -7.10
N ARG A 35 13.50 -7.22 -7.69
CA ARG A 35 14.64 -7.88 -7.04
C ARG A 35 15.15 -7.13 -5.80
N ILE A 36 15.09 -5.80 -5.81
CA ILE A 36 15.45 -4.97 -4.65
C ILE A 36 14.29 -4.77 -3.67
N GLY A 37 13.20 -5.54 -3.81
CA GLY A 37 12.05 -5.51 -2.89
C GLY A 37 11.05 -4.39 -3.13
N ARG A 38 11.17 -3.61 -4.22
CA ARG A 38 10.09 -2.68 -4.58
C ARG A 38 8.88 -3.46 -5.05
N LYS A 39 7.69 -2.95 -4.73
CA LYS A 39 6.42 -3.50 -5.17
C LYS A 39 5.91 -2.74 -6.39
N SER A 40 5.31 -3.46 -7.33
CA SER A 40 4.61 -2.84 -8.45
C SER A 40 3.44 -2.00 -7.92
N PRO A 41 3.20 -0.78 -8.43
CA PRO A 41 2.02 -0.01 -8.11
C PRO A 41 0.75 -0.78 -8.44
N VAL A 42 -0.23 -0.67 -7.56
CA VAL A 42 -1.56 -1.28 -7.73
C VAL A 42 -2.57 -0.21 -8.13
N PRO A 43 -3.62 -0.55 -8.89
CA PRO A 43 -4.62 0.42 -9.28
C PRO A 43 -5.41 0.93 -8.06
N CYS A 44 -5.69 2.22 -8.03
CA CYS A 44 -6.57 2.81 -7.03
C CYS A 44 -7.99 2.24 -7.18
N LYS A 45 -8.59 1.79 -6.07
CA LYS A 45 -9.95 1.23 -6.06
C LYS A 45 -11.06 2.14 -6.59
N TYR A 46 -10.84 3.46 -6.70
CA TYR A 46 -11.86 4.43 -7.09
C TYR A 46 -11.65 5.01 -8.48
N CYS A 47 -10.40 5.29 -8.86
CA CYS A 47 -10.09 5.97 -10.12
C CYS A 47 -9.11 5.21 -11.01
N GLY A 48 -8.66 4.01 -10.61
CA GLY A 48 -7.79 3.15 -11.42
C GLY A 48 -6.33 3.57 -11.49
N VAL A 49 -5.96 4.82 -11.17
CA VAL A 49 -4.57 5.28 -11.26
C VAL A 49 -3.64 4.47 -10.38
N GLY A 50 -2.40 4.25 -10.83
CA GLY A 50 -1.40 3.52 -10.05
C GLY A 50 -1.10 4.20 -8.72
N THR A 51 -1.10 3.42 -7.65
CA THR A 51 -0.76 3.85 -6.30
C THR A 51 0.19 2.86 -5.64
N GLY A 52 1.18 3.39 -4.92
CA GLY A 52 2.02 2.60 -4.01
C GLY A 52 1.44 2.51 -2.59
N SER A 53 0.25 3.06 -2.35
CA SER A 53 -0.35 3.07 -1.01
C SER A 53 -0.86 1.70 -0.60
N ALA A 54 -0.51 1.28 0.62
CA ALA A 54 -1.07 0.09 1.26
C ALA A 54 -2.60 0.15 1.40
N THR A 55 -3.20 1.35 1.41
CA THR A 55 -4.66 1.55 1.51
C THR A 55 -5.40 1.32 0.18
N LEU A 56 -4.68 0.99 -0.90
CA LEU A 56 -5.23 0.79 -2.25
C LEU A 56 -5.99 2.03 -2.79
N ARG A 57 -5.68 3.21 -2.26
CA ARG A 57 -6.16 4.51 -2.77
C ARG A 57 -4.99 5.37 -3.23
N CYS A 58 -5.21 6.21 -4.23
CA CYS A 58 -4.27 7.26 -4.58
C CYS A 58 -4.41 8.45 -3.63
N ARG A 59 -3.46 9.39 -3.68
CA ARG A 59 -3.50 10.60 -2.85
C ARG A 59 -4.79 11.40 -3.07
N SER A 60 -5.20 11.57 -4.33
CA SER A 60 -6.40 12.33 -4.72
C SER A 60 -7.70 11.70 -4.22
N CYS A 61 -7.80 10.36 -4.22
CA CYS A 61 -8.94 9.63 -3.65
C CYS A 61 -8.88 9.48 -2.12
N GLY A 62 -7.92 10.12 -1.46
CA GLY A 62 -7.89 10.23 0.00
C GLY A 62 -7.14 9.12 0.73
N ALA A 63 -6.10 8.53 0.13
CA ALA A 63 -5.21 7.59 0.84
C ALA A 63 -4.75 8.12 2.20
N HIS A 64 -4.32 9.39 2.24
CA HIS A 64 -3.89 10.07 3.47
C HIS A 64 -4.98 10.08 4.55
N ARG A 65 -6.25 10.28 4.16
CA ARG A 65 -7.38 10.32 5.11
C ARG A 65 -7.60 8.96 5.75
N ILE A 66 -7.46 7.86 5.02
CA ILE A 66 -7.55 6.52 5.62
C ILE A 66 -6.37 6.25 6.53
N SER A 67 -5.15 6.52 6.06
CA SER A 67 -3.94 6.31 6.86
C SER A 67 -4.04 7.04 8.20
N GLN A 68 -4.49 8.30 8.19
CA GLN A 68 -4.70 9.05 9.43
C GLN A 68 -5.77 8.41 10.33
N LYS A 69 -6.92 8.01 9.78
CA LYS A 69 -7.97 7.32 10.55
C LYS A 69 -7.48 6.02 11.19
N LEU A 70 -6.62 5.26 10.51
CA LEU A 70 -6.03 4.03 11.07
C LEU A 70 -5.11 4.36 12.25
N ILE A 71 -4.25 5.38 12.10
CA ILE A 71 -3.37 5.85 13.18
C ILE A 71 -4.19 6.32 14.39
N ASP A 72 -5.27 7.06 14.16
CA ASP A 72 -6.12 7.58 15.24
C ASP A 72 -6.88 6.45 15.96
N THR A 73 -7.34 5.45 15.20
CA THR A 73 -7.96 4.24 15.77
C THR A 73 -6.98 3.45 16.62
N GLU A 74 -5.75 3.27 16.14
CA GLU A 74 -4.70 2.57 16.90
C GLU A 74 -4.36 3.32 18.20
N LYS A 75 -4.21 4.65 18.14
CA LYS A 75 -3.98 5.47 19.33
C LYS A 75 -5.11 5.35 20.35
N ARG A 76 -6.37 5.32 19.88
CA ARG A 76 -7.53 5.13 20.76
C ARG A 76 -7.47 3.76 21.42
N ALA A 77 -7.32 2.69 20.66
CA ALA A 77 -7.24 1.33 21.21
C ALA A 77 -6.10 1.16 22.23
N ARG A 78 -4.95 1.81 22.00
CA ARG A 78 -3.83 1.82 22.97
C ARG A 78 -4.20 2.50 24.28
N ARG A 79 -4.95 3.61 24.25
CA ARG A 79 -5.44 4.28 25.46
C ARG A 79 -6.45 3.42 26.19
N ASP A 80 -7.46 2.92 25.48
CA ASP A 80 -8.50 2.07 26.06
C ASP A 80 -7.88 0.84 26.76
N PHE A 81 -6.87 0.22 26.14
CA PHE A 81 -6.14 -0.90 26.74
C PHE A 81 -5.35 -0.49 27.99
N ALA A 82 -4.72 0.69 27.97
CA ALA A 82 -4.00 1.20 29.13
C ALA A 82 -4.95 1.45 30.32
N ASP A 83 -6.14 1.99 30.07
CA ASP A 83 -7.15 2.25 31.10
C ASP A 83 -7.63 0.93 31.73
N VAL A 84 -7.93 -0.10 30.92
CA VAL A 84 -8.28 -1.45 31.42
C VAL A 84 -7.16 -2.03 32.29
N LEU A 85 -5.89 -1.89 31.89
CA LEU A 85 -4.77 -2.39 32.70
C LEU A 85 -4.66 -1.67 34.05
N VAL A 86 -5.00 -0.38 34.10
CA VAL A 86 -5.05 0.38 35.36
C VAL A 86 -6.17 -0.17 36.25
N GLU A 87 -7.39 -0.31 35.72
CA GLU A 87 -8.54 -0.84 36.46
C GLU A 87 -8.29 -2.26 37.02
N LEU A 88 -7.68 -3.15 36.21
CA LEU A 88 -7.31 -4.48 36.67
C LEU A 88 -6.31 -4.41 37.83
N LYS A 89 -5.27 -3.58 37.74
CA LYS A 89 -4.30 -3.41 38.84
C LYS A 89 -4.93 -2.88 40.12
N PHE A 90 -5.91 -1.99 40.02
CA PHE A 90 -6.67 -1.52 41.19
C PHE A 90 -7.53 -2.63 41.79
N SER A 91 -8.14 -3.46 40.94
CA SER A 91 -9.04 -4.54 41.37
C SER A 91 -8.30 -5.69 42.07
N PHE A 92 -7.05 -5.99 41.68
CA PHE A 92 -6.21 -7.02 42.29
C PHE A 92 -5.38 -6.53 43.50
N ARG A 93 -5.54 -5.28 43.93
CA ARG A 93 -4.89 -4.72 45.13
C ARG A 93 -5.79 -4.70 46.38
N ARG A 94 -7.01 -5.25 46.29
CA ARG A 94 -7.87 -5.58 47.44
C ARG A 94 -7.69 -7.05 47.80
#